data_AF-A0A259LQ62-F1
#
_entry.id   AF-A0A259LQ62-F1
#
_cell.length_a   1.000
_cell.length_b   1.000
_cell.length_c   1.000
_cell.angle_alpha   90.00
_cell.angle_beta   90.00
_cell.angle_gamma   90.00
#
_symmetry.space_group_name_H-M   'P 1'
#
loop_
_entity.id
_entity.type
_entity.pdbx_description
1 polymer ?
#
loop_
_entity_poly.entity_id
_entity_poly.type
_entity_poly.pdbx_seq_one_letter_code
_entity_poly.pdbx_strand_id
1 'polypeptide(L)'
;MTRYFDELETRSPDQRAAAIARALPDQIARAKALPGYAGMLGGVNPATITSVDALAKLPVLRKSDLGRAQAGAAPFGGLTTRPAHGFAHIFQSPGPIYEPGGTEHDWWRMGRFLNACGIGRGDIVQNCFGYHLTPAGMIFESGARAVGAAVLPAGTGQTELQVTASRDVGVTAYAGTPDYLKIILDKADEMGVTLGITRAAVGGGALFPSLRKEYADRGILCLQCYATADLGNIAYESQAQEGMIVDEGVIVEIVTPGTGDPVAPGQVGEVVVTTLNPDYPLIRFATGDLSAVMEGISPCGRTNTRIKGWMGRADQTTKIKGMFVRPEQVAQLVAKHAEISRARVIATREGEMDVMTVQIEAAG
;
A
#
# COMPACT_ATOMS: atom_id res chain seq x y z
N MET A 1 5.78 -11.50 22.42
CA MET A 1 5.85 -10.29 21.57
C MET A 1 5.75 -9.06 22.44
N THR A 2 6.49 -8.01 22.11
CA THR A 2 6.28 -6.67 22.67
C THR A 2 4.98 -6.08 22.11
N ARG A 3 4.34 -5.17 22.86
CA ARG A 3 3.11 -4.47 22.45
C ARG A 3 3.33 -3.51 21.26
N TYR A 4 4.54 -3.00 21.15
CA TYR A 4 5.03 -2.10 20.11
C TYR A 4 6.27 -2.73 19.49
N PHE A 5 6.41 -2.58 18.18
CA PHE A 5 7.56 -2.96 17.37
C PHE A 5 8.79 -2.11 17.70
N ASP A 6 8.62 -0.81 17.90
CA ASP A 6 9.70 0.12 18.29
C ASP A 6 9.20 1.31 19.13
N GLU A 7 10.14 2.12 19.63
CA GLU A 7 9.85 3.28 20.49
C GLU A 7 9.17 4.43 19.73
N LEU A 8 9.20 4.44 18.39
CA LEU A 8 8.60 5.52 17.62
C LEU A 8 7.08 5.47 17.66
N GLU A 9 6.49 4.30 17.88
CA GLU A 9 5.03 4.10 17.91
C GLU A 9 4.33 4.83 19.06
N THR A 10 5.05 5.14 20.14
CA THR A 10 4.50 5.79 21.34
C THR A 10 5.12 7.16 21.64
N ARG A 11 5.98 7.67 20.74
CA ARG A 11 6.65 8.99 20.91
C ARG A 11 5.64 10.12 21.03
N SER A 12 6.01 11.19 21.74
CA SER A 12 5.13 12.35 21.85
C SER A 12 4.99 13.10 20.50
N PRO A 13 3.91 13.88 20.31
CA PRO A 13 3.78 14.76 19.14
C PRO A 13 4.99 15.69 18.94
N ASP A 14 5.54 16.25 20.02
CA ASP A 14 6.71 17.13 19.94
C ASP A 14 7.98 16.40 19.50
N GLN A 15 8.20 15.17 19.98
CA GLN A 15 9.30 14.33 19.53
C GLN A 15 9.17 13.99 18.04
N ARG A 16 7.94 13.70 17.58
CA ARG A 16 7.65 13.45 16.16
C ARG A 16 7.90 14.69 15.31
N ALA A 17 7.39 15.85 15.72
CA ALA A 17 7.59 17.12 15.04
C ALA A 17 9.07 17.49 14.94
N ALA A 18 9.83 17.33 16.03
CA ALA A 18 11.27 17.58 16.04
C ALA A 18 12.05 16.61 15.13
N ALA A 19 11.64 15.35 15.05
CA ALA A 19 12.25 14.39 14.13
C ALA A 19 11.94 14.74 12.66
N ILE A 20 10.69 15.10 12.35
CA ILE A 20 10.27 15.57 11.03
C ILE A 20 11.06 16.82 10.62
N ALA A 21 11.24 17.78 11.54
CA ALA A 21 11.98 19.02 11.28
C ALA A 21 13.45 18.79 10.92
N ARG A 22 14.04 17.69 11.38
CA ARG A 22 15.40 17.27 11.00
C ARG A 22 15.42 16.48 9.70
N ALA A 23 14.47 15.56 9.51
CA ALA A 23 14.48 14.64 8.37
C ALA A 23 13.99 15.27 7.05
N LEU A 24 13.00 16.18 7.11
CA LEU A 24 12.42 16.77 5.90
C LEU A 24 13.44 17.56 5.07
N PRO A 25 14.27 18.46 5.63
CA PRO A 25 15.25 19.19 4.83
C PRO A 25 16.18 18.28 4.04
N ASP A 26 16.68 17.22 4.67
CA ASP A 26 17.55 16.24 4.03
C ASP A 26 16.83 15.49 2.91
N GLN A 27 15.58 15.09 3.16
CA GLN A 27 14.76 14.37 2.19
C GLN A 27 14.40 15.25 0.98
N ILE A 28 14.07 16.53 1.20
CA ILE A 28 13.84 17.51 0.14
C ILE A 28 15.13 17.78 -0.64
N ALA A 29 16.28 17.88 0.04
CA ALA A 29 17.56 18.08 -0.63
C ALA A 29 17.91 16.89 -1.54
N ARG A 30 17.69 15.65 -1.07
CA ARG A 30 17.84 14.43 -1.88
C ARG A 30 16.94 14.47 -3.10
N ALA A 31 15.63 14.68 -2.91
CA ALA A 31 14.67 14.77 -4.00
C ALA A 31 15.05 15.86 -5.01
N LYS A 32 15.38 17.06 -4.54
CA LYS A 32 15.78 18.19 -5.39
C LYS A 32 17.01 17.90 -6.26
N ALA A 33 17.93 17.06 -5.79
CA ALA A 33 19.12 16.68 -6.55
C ALA A 33 18.83 15.68 -7.68
N LEU A 34 17.63 15.11 -7.74
CA LEU A 34 17.26 14.11 -8.72
C LEU A 34 16.72 14.73 -10.03
N PRO A 35 17.08 14.16 -11.20
CA PRO A 35 16.59 14.65 -12.49
C PRO A 35 15.06 14.68 -12.61
N GLY A 36 14.36 13.72 -11.98
CA GLY A 36 12.89 13.65 -11.99
C GLY A 36 12.19 14.80 -11.28
N TYR A 37 12.92 15.56 -10.44
CA TYR A 37 12.42 16.76 -9.76
C TYR A 37 12.91 18.07 -10.41
N ALA A 38 13.62 17.99 -11.54
CA ALA A 38 14.07 19.16 -12.28
C ALA A 38 12.88 20.09 -12.61
N GLY A 39 13.05 21.39 -12.36
CA GLY A 39 11.98 22.38 -12.48
C GLY A 39 11.00 22.38 -11.30
N MET A 40 10.53 21.21 -10.85
CA MET A 40 9.52 21.08 -9.78
C MET A 40 10.04 21.57 -8.41
N LEU A 41 11.27 21.23 -8.04
CA LEU A 41 11.89 21.66 -6.77
C LEU A 41 13.06 22.65 -6.95
N GLY A 42 13.28 23.16 -8.16
CA GLY A 42 14.46 23.96 -8.50
C GLY A 42 14.65 25.21 -7.61
N GLY A 43 13.56 25.94 -7.36
CA GLY A 43 13.55 27.16 -6.53
C GLY A 43 13.41 26.91 -5.02
N VAL A 44 13.21 25.67 -4.59
CA VAL A 44 12.94 25.34 -3.18
C VAL A 44 14.24 25.38 -2.38
N ASN A 45 14.25 26.07 -1.23
CA ASN A 45 15.34 25.94 -0.25
C ASN A 45 15.00 24.78 0.70
N PRO A 46 15.70 23.63 0.66
CA PRO A 46 15.36 22.48 1.50
C PRO A 46 15.40 22.81 3.01
N ALA A 47 16.31 23.69 3.43
CA ALA A 47 16.48 24.06 4.84
C ALA A 47 15.26 24.77 5.44
N THR A 48 14.34 25.30 4.63
CA THR A 48 13.11 25.94 5.12
C THR A 48 11.93 24.97 5.25
N ILE A 49 12.07 23.74 4.75
CA ILE A 49 11.00 22.73 4.80
C ILE A 49 11.20 21.85 6.04
N THR A 50 10.80 22.39 7.19
CA THR A 50 11.00 21.76 8.52
C THR A 50 9.68 21.36 9.20
N SER A 51 8.55 21.51 8.52
CA SER A 51 7.24 21.18 9.06
C SER A 51 6.28 20.70 7.96
N VAL A 52 5.17 20.08 8.37
CA VAL A 52 4.09 19.69 7.45
C VAL A 52 3.50 20.93 6.75
N ASP A 53 3.37 22.07 7.43
CA ASP A 53 2.88 23.31 6.83
C ASP A 53 3.83 23.89 5.78
N ALA A 54 5.15 23.75 5.99
CA ALA A 54 6.14 24.14 4.99
C ALA A 54 6.13 23.17 3.80
N LEU A 55 5.97 21.87 4.08
CA LEU A 55 5.84 20.82 3.06
C LEU A 55 4.63 21.09 2.15
N ALA A 56 3.48 21.46 2.71
CA ALA A 56 2.24 21.72 1.98
C ALA A 56 2.35 22.80 0.89
N LYS A 57 3.39 23.65 0.93
CA LYS A 57 3.65 24.70 -0.07
C LYS A 57 4.37 24.18 -1.32
N LEU A 58 4.87 22.95 -1.29
CA LEU A 58 5.56 22.32 -2.42
C LEU A 58 4.54 21.78 -3.43
N PRO A 59 4.89 21.70 -4.73
CA PRO A 59 4.00 21.09 -5.72
C PRO A 59 3.77 19.60 -5.43
N VAL A 60 2.61 19.09 -5.84
CA VAL A 60 2.22 17.68 -5.69
C VAL A 60 2.75 16.86 -6.87
N LEU A 61 3.37 15.72 -6.58
CA LEU A 61 3.73 14.72 -7.59
C LEU A 61 2.58 13.72 -7.73
N ARG A 62 1.97 13.61 -8.90
CA ARG A 62 0.81 12.71 -9.08
C ARG A 62 1.24 11.36 -9.63
N LYS A 63 0.64 10.29 -9.10
CA LYS A 63 0.86 8.93 -9.63
C LYS A 63 0.54 8.81 -11.13
N SER A 64 -0.47 9.55 -11.61
CA SER A 64 -0.83 9.61 -13.03
C SER A 64 0.28 10.14 -13.93
N ASP A 65 1.22 10.94 -13.39
CA ASP A 65 2.32 11.51 -14.16
C ASP A 65 3.54 10.59 -14.24
N LEU A 66 3.60 9.51 -13.45
CA LEU A 66 4.77 8.62 -13.39
C LEU A 66 5.05 7.95 -14.74
N GLY A 67 4.04 7.45 -15.44
CA GLY A 67 4.25 6.77 -16.73
C GLY A 67 4.93 7.67 -17.76
N ARG A 68 4.52 8.96 -17.81
CA ARG A 68 5.15 9.96 -18.68
C ARG A 68 6.57 10.29 -18.25
N ALA A 69 6.80 10.46 -16.94
CA ALA A 69 8.15 10.70 -16.41
C ALA A 69 9.10 9.53 -16.74
N GLN A 70 8.64 8.30 -16.56
CA GLN A 70 9.39 7.07 -16.82
C GLN A 70 9.65 6.83 -18.31
N ALA A 71 8.72 7.21 -19.20
CA ALA A 71 8.95 7.16 -20.64
C ALA A 71 10.09 8.10 -21.07
N GLY A 72 10.23 9.27 -20.43
CA GLY A 72 11.32 10.20 -20.69
C GLY A 72 12.66 9.81 -20.06
N ALA A 73 12.63 9.07 -18.95
CA ALA A 73 13.83 8.66 -18.19
C ALA A 73 13.64 7.29 -17.52
N ALA A 74 13.69 6.22 -18.32
CA ALA A 74 13.46 4.87 -17.84
C ALA A 74 14.55 4.37 -16.87
N PRO A 75 14.22 3.44 -15.93
CA PRO A 75 12.88 2.93 -15.66
C PRO A 75 12.09 3.79 -14.64
N PHE A 76 12.77 4.60 -13.82
CA PHE A 76 12.16 5.23 -12.64
C PHE A 76 11.89 6.73 -12.77
N GLY A 77 11.94 7.28 -13.98
CA GLY A 77 11.62 8.69 -14.24
C GLY A 77 12.63 9.67 -13.64
N GLY A 78 13.83 9.21 -13.33
CA GLY A 78 14.83 9.99 -12.60
C GLY A 78 14.44 10.31 -11.15
N LEU A 79 13.54 9.53 -10.53
CA LEU A 79 13.03 9.77 -9.17
C LEU A 79 13.73 8.92 -8.09
N THR A 80 14.80 8.19 -8.42
CA THR A 80 15.56 7.35 -7.48
C THR A 80 16.99 7.85 -7.29
N THR A 81 17.57 7.62 -6.11
CA THR A 81 18.97 8.01 -5.81
C THR A 81 20.01 6.97 -6.24
N ARG A 82 19.57 5.80 -6.70
CA ARG A 82 20.42 4.70 -7.18
C ARG A 82 20.04 4.36 -8.63
N PRO A 83 20.98 3.86 -9.46
CA PRO A 83 20.64 3.30 -10.76
C PRO A 83 19.78 2.03 -10.59
N ALA A 84 19.09 1.61 -11.64
CA ALA A 84 18.13 0.50 -11.58
C ALA A 84 18.71 -0.82 -11.04
N HIS A 85 19.92 -1.17 -11.48
CA HIS A 85 20.65 -2.36 -11.01
C HIS A 85 21.20 -2.24 -9.57
N GLY A 86 21.04 -1.07 -8.93
CA GLY A 86 21.40 -0.84 -7.53
C GLY A 86 20.28 -1.21 -6.54
N PHE A 87 19.13 -1.63 -7.05
CA PHE A 87 18.02 -2.16 -6.26
C PHE A 87 17.97 -3.68 -6.33
N ALA A 88 17.42 -4.32 -5.29
CA ALA A 88 17.25 -5.76 -5.27
C ALA A 88 16.18 -6.22 -6.29
N HIS A 89 15.17 -5.37 -6.53
CA HIS A 89 14.10 -5.65 -7.47
C HIS A 89 13.74 -4.42 -8.31
N ILE A 90 13.26 -4.68 -9.52
CA ILE A 90 12.59 -3.73 -10.40
C ILE A 90 11.22 -4.33 -10.69
N PHE A 91 10.16 -3.65 -10.27
CA PHE A 91 8.78 -4.09 -10.43
C PHE A 91 8.10 -3.35 -11.59
N GLN A 92 6.97 -3.87 -12.03
CA GLN A 92 6.07 -3.23 -12.96
C GLN A 92 4.61 -3.43 -12.52
N SER A 93 3.96 -2.34 -12.13
CA SER A 93 2.53 -2.26 -11.84
C SER A 93 1.70 -1.91 -13.08
N PRO A 94 0.37 -2.19 -13.07
CA PRO A 94 -0.54 -1.78 -14.13
C PRO A 94 -0.46 -0.28 -14.47
N GLY A 95 -0.54 0.05 -15.77
CA GLY A 95 -0.26 1.39 -16.28
C GLY A 95 1.19 1.60 -16.73
N PRO A 96 1.80 0.51 -17.23
CA PRO A 96 3.24 0.16 -17.10
C PRO A 96 4.09 1.13 -16.25
N ILE A 97 3.82 1.17 -14.93
CA ILE A 97 4.60 1.98 -13.98
C ILE A 97 5.65 1.07 -13.35
N TYR A 98 6.92 1.48 -13.38
CA TYR A 98 8.02 0.74 -12.76
C TYR A 98 8.33 1.27 -11.36
N GLU A 99 8.58 0.37 -10.40
CA GLU A 99 8.91 0.73 -9.02
C GLU A 99 10.19 0.00 -8.56
N PRO A 100 11.07 0.66 -7.79
CA PRO A 100 12.23 0.01 -7.18
C PRO A 100 11.84 -0.81 -5.95
N GLY A 101 12.63 -1.84 -5.63
CA GLY A 101 12.50 -2.60 -4.39
C GLY A 101 13.81 -2.86 -3.67
N GLY A 102 13.84 -2.54 -2.38
CA GLY A 102 14.93 -2.91 -1.47
C GLY A 102 14.60 -4.13 -0.60
N THR A 103 15.64 -4.76 -0.06
CA THR A 103 15.56 -5.87 0.91
C THR A 103 16.29 -5.57 2.23
N GLU A 104 17.12 -4.52 2.24
CA GLU A 104 17.78 -4.02 3.44
C GLU A 104 16.76 -3.38 4.36
N HIS A 105 16.97 -3.52 5.68
CA HIS A 105 16.05 -3.02 6.71
C HIS A 105 14.58 -3.41 6.44
N ASP A 106 13.63 -2.85 7.18
CA ASP A 106 12.21 -2.96 6.83
C ASP A 106 11.89 -1.92 5.74
N TRP A 107 12.40 -2.13 4.52
CA TRP A 107 12.36 -1.14 3.41
C TRP A 107 10.94 -0.67 3.08
N TRP A 108 9.99 -1.59 3.16
CA TRP A 108 8.57 -1.34 2.89
C TRP A 108 7.77 -0.90 4.12
N ARG A 109 8.41 -0.81 5.29
CA ARG A 109 7.83 -0.35 6.58
C ARG A 109 6.65 -1.20 7.06
N MET A 110 6.73 -2.50 6.85
CA MET A 110 5.66 -3.46 7.12
C MET A 110 5.78 -4.13 8.50
N GLY A 111 6.93 -4.04 9.16
CA GLY A 111 7.21 -4.66 10.45
C GLY A 111 6.26 -4.21 11.56
N ARG A 112 5.97 -2.90 11.65
CA ARG A 112 4.99 -2.37 12.63
C ARG A 112 3.59 -2.94 12.42
N PHE A 113 3.17 -3.07 11.16
CA PHE A 113 1.86 -3.63 10.85
C PHE A 113 1.79 -5.11 11.21
N LEU A 114 2.77 -5.92 10.82
CA LEU A 114 2.77 -7.35 11.18
C LEU A 114 2.87 -7.56 12.70
N ASN A 115 3.65 -6.71 13.41
CA ASN A 115 3.66 -6.72 14.87
C ASN A 115 2.29 -6.35 15.46
N ALA A 116 1.58 -5.38 14.90
CA ALA A 116 0.23 -5.01 15.33
C ALA A 116 -0.81 -6.12 15.07
N CYS A 117 -0.60 -6.95 14.03
CA CYS A 117 -1.33 -8.20 13.82
C CYS A 117 -0.96 -9.29 14.84
N GLY A 118 0.10 -9.11 15.63
CA GLY A 118 0.62 -10.12 16.53
C GLY A 118 1.34 -11.25 15.80
N ILE A 119 2.02 -10.94 14.68
CA ILE A 119 2.85 -11.86 13.89
C ILE A 119 4.33 -11.59 14.21
N GLY A 120 5.15 -12.65 14.31
CA GLY A 120 6.59 -12.53 14.53
C GLY A 120 7.31 -13.86 14.72
N ARG A 121 8.35 -13.87 15.57
CA ARG A 121 9.20 -15.07 15.74
C ARG A 121 8.37 -16.28 16.16
N GLY A 122 8.49 -17.36 15.39
CA GLY A 122 7.76 -18.62 15.58
C GLY A 122 6.54 -18.76 14.67
N ASP A 123 6.11 -17.68 14.01
CA ASP A 123 5.05 -17.74 13.02
C ASP A 123 5.58 -18.14 11.64
N ILE A 124 4.70 -18.81 10.88
CA ILE A 124 4.87 -19.05 9.45
C ILE A 124 3.71 -18.36 8.73
N VAL A 125 4.04 -17.35 7.92
CA VAL A 125 3.09 -16.55 7.15
C VAL A 125 2.88 -17.17 5.78
N GLN A 126 1.68 -17.64 5.47
CA GLN A 126 1.28 -17.96 4.10
C GLN A 126 1.00 -16.65 3.37
N ASN A 127 1.92 -16.24 2.52
CA ASN A 127 1.83 -15.01 1.76
C ASN A 127 1.26 -15.30 0.35
N CYS A 128 0.01 -14.89 0.16
CA CYS A 128 -0.79 -15.12 -1.03
C CYS A 128 -0.82 -13.92 -1.98
N PHE A 129 0.01 -12.90 -1.78
CA PHE A 129 0.21 -11.87 -2.81
C PHE A 129 1.05 -12.42 -3.97
N GLY A 130 0.85 -11.86 -5.16
CA GLY A 130 1.65 -12.21 -6.34
C GLY A 130 3.14 -11.88 -6.14
N TYR A 131 4.00 -12.81 -6.57
CA TYR A 131 5.47 -12.67 -6.60
C TYR A 131 6.01 -12.34 -8.00
N HIS A 132 5.12 -12.10 -8.96
CA HIS A 132 5.47 -11.76 -10.33
C HIS A 132 5.10 -10.30 -10.61
N LEU A 133 6.02 -9.58 -11.26
CA LEU A 133 5.91 -8.19 -11.73
C LEU A 133 5.63 -7.13 -10.65
N THR A 134 4.60 -7.28 -9.83
CA THR A 134 4.20 -6.32 -8.80
C THR A 134 4.92 -6.56 -7.46
N PRO A 135 5.09 -5.52 -6.61
CA PRO A 135 5.86 -5.64 -5.37
C PRO A 135 5.12 -6.28 -4.19
N ALA A 136 3.82 -6.58 -4.30
CA ALA A 136 2.99 -6.93 -3.16
C ALA A 136 3.51 -8.15 -2.35
N GLY A 137 3.97 -9.21 -3.03
CA GLY A 137 4.61 -10.35 -2.37
C GLY A 137 5.83 -9.92 -1.55
N MET A 138 6.70 -9.11 -2.14
CA MET A 138 7.94 -8.62 -1.51
C MET A 138 7.69 -7.62 -0.38
N ILE A 139 6.64 -6.80 -0.47
CA ILE A 139 6.20 -5.88 0.59
C ILE A 139 5.87 -6.67 1.86
N PHE A 140 5.02 -7.69 1.76
CA PHE A 140 4.60 -8.48 2.93
C PHE A 140 5.72 -9.41 3.43
N GLU A 141 6.56 -9.92 2.53
CA GLU A 141 7.76 -10.68 2.94
C GLU A 141 8.76 -9.81 3.72
N SER A 142 8.92 -8.53 3.33
CA SER A 142 9.73 -7.56 4.10
C SER A 142 9.22 -7.41 5.53
N GLY A 143 7.91 -7.29 5.70
CA GLY A 143 7.30 -7.24 7.03
C GLY A 143 7.58 -8.51 7.83
N ALA A 144 7.39 -9.68 7.22
CA ALA A 144 7.59 -10.97 7.89
C ALA A 144 9.04 -11.13 8.38
N ARG A 145 10.00 -10.77 7.52
CA ARG A 145 11.43 -10.72 7.86
C ARG A 145 11.71 -9.76 9.01
N ALA A 146 11.10 -8.57 8.99
CA ALA A 146 11.28 -7.56 10.03
C ALA A 146 10.80 -8.01 11.41
N VAL A 147 9.74 -8.82 11.48
CA VAL A 147 9.23 -9.39 12.75
C VAL A 147 9.83 -10.77 13.09
N GLY A 148 10.66 -11.32 12.22
CA GLY A 148 11.32 -12.62 12.40
C GLY A 148 10.43 -13.84 12.15
N ALA A 149 9.35 -13.69 11.38
CA ALA A 149 8.49 -14.78 10.93
C ALA A 149 9.05 -15.44 9.66
N ALA A 150 8.79 -16.73 9.48
CA ALA A 150 9.05 -17.42 8.23
C ALA A 150 7.92 -17.17 7.23
N VAL A 151 8.18 -17.38 5.94
CA VAL A 151 7.19 -17.18 4.87
C VAL A 151 7.04 -18.45 4.05
N LEU A 152 5.80 -18.88 3.84
CA LEU A 152 5.40 -19.76 2.76
C LEU A 152 4.97 -18.88 1.58
N PRO A 153 5.78 -18.74 0.50
CA PRO A 153 5.48 -17.86 -0.62
C PRO A 153 4.47 -18.51 -1.56
N ALA A 154 3.20 -18.55 -1.14
CA ALA A 154 2.16 -19.32 -1.80
C ALA A 154 1.65 -18.67 -3.10
N GLY A 155 1.71 -17.34 -3.20
CA GLY A 155 1.21 -16.62 -4.38
C GLY A 155 -0.30 -16.75 -4.54
N THR A 156 -0.79 -16.57 -5.76
CA THR A 156 -2.22 -16.64 -6.09
C THR A 156 -2.58 -17.95 -6.81
N GLY A 157 -3.82 -18.42 -6.61
CA GLY A 157 -4.34 -19.62 -7.29
C GLY A 157 -3.87 -20.94 -6.67
N GLN A 158 -4.15 -22.07 -7.34
CA GLN A 158 -3.82 -23.42 -6.87
C GLN A 158 -4.30 -23.70 -5.43
N THR A 159 -5.53 -23.28 -5.09
CA THR A 159 -6.06 -23.24 -3.73
C THR A 159 -5.98 -24.59 -2.99
N GLU A 160 -6.24 -25.72 -3.66
CA GLU A 160 -6.12 -27.07 -3.09
C GLU A 160 -4.68 -27.42 -2.66
N LEU A 161 -3.71 -27.06 -3.50
CA LEU A 161 -2.30 -27.20 -3.20
C LEU A 161 -1.90 -26.30 -2.03
N GLN A 162 -2.39 -25.06 -2.01
CA GLN A 162 -2.13 -24.12 -0.92
C GLN A 162 -2.68 -24.61 0.41
N VAL A 163 -3.90 -25.15 0.45
CA VAL A 163 -4.49 -25.75 1.67
C VAL A 163 -3.63 -26.91 2.18
N THR A 164 -3.22 -27.80 1.28
CA THR A 164 -2.34 -28.94 1.62
C THR A 164 -1.01 -28.45 2.18
N ALA A 165 -0.35 -27.50 1.50
CA ALA A 165 0.91 -26.93 1.94
C ALA A 165 0.77 -26.18 3.28
N SER A 166 -0.32 -25.45 3.48
CA SER A 166 -0.60 -24.70 4.71
C SER A 166 -0.69 -25.62 5.93
N ARG A 167 -1.40 -26.76 5.78
CA ARG A 167 -1.47 -27.83 6.79
C ARG A 167 -0.10 -28.44 7.05
N ASP A 168 0.59 -28.87 6.00
CA ASP A 168 1.83 -29.64 6.14
C ASP A 168 3.00 -28.81 6.69
N VAL A 169 3.06 -27.54 6.31
CA VAL A 169 4.05 -26.57 6.80
C VAL A 169 3.71 -26.09 8.22
N GLY A 170 2.44 -26.15 8.63
CA GLY A 170 1.98 -25.64 9.92
C GLY A 170 1.89 -24.12 9.94
N VAL A 171 1.28 -23.53 8.91
CA VAL A 171 1.04 -22.07 8.82
C VAL A 171 0.22 -21.57 10.01
N THR A 172 0.64 -20.43 10.58
CA THR A 172 -0.04 -19.78 11.72
C THR A 172 -0.68 -18.45 11.35
N ALA A 173 -0.25 -17.84 10.25
CA ALA A 173 -0.71 -16.53 9.82
C ALA A 173 -0.88 -16.42 8.30
N TYR A 174 -1.79 -15.53 7.87
CA TYR A 174 -2.05 -15.21 6.47
C TYR A 174 -1.57 -13.81 6.11
N ALA A 175 -1.06 -13.64 4.89
CA ALA A 175 -0.90 -12.34 4.24
C ALA A 175 -1.48 -12.39 2.82
N GLY A 176 -2.31 -11.43 2.43
CA GLY A 176 -2.95 -11.42 1.11
C GLY A 176 -4.11 -10.44 1.00
N THR A 177 -4.91 -10.54 -0.07
CA THR A 177 -6.16 -9.79 -0.15
C THR A 177 -7.20 -10.37 0.82
N PRO A 178 -8.12 -9.55 1.36
CA PRO A 178 -9.13 -10.03 2.28
C PRO A 178 -9.95 -11.18 1.68
N ASP A 179 -10.56 -10.98 0.53
CA ASP A 179 -11.41 -11.96 -0.16
C ASP A 179 -10.74 -13.31 -0.43
N TYR A 180 -9.44 -13.32 -0.74
CA TYR A 180 -8.72 -14.55 -1.04
C TYR A 180 -8.48 -15.43 0.20
N LEU A 181 -8.42 -14.86 1.41
CA LEU A 181 -8.39 -15.64 2.65
C LEU A 181 -9.65 -16.49 2.78
N LYS A 182 -10.82 -15.92 2.43
CA LYS A 182 -12.08 -16.66 2.45
C LYS A 182 -12.04 -17.85 1.48
N ILE A 183 -11.52 -17.65 0.27
CA ILE A 183 -11.38 -18.72 -0.73
C ILE A 183 -10.50 -19.87 -0.20
N ILE A 184 -9.41 -19.56 0.51
CA ILE A 184 -8.54 -20.58 1.13
C ILE A 184 -9.27 -21.33 2.25
N LEU A 185 -9.97 -20.62 3.13
CA LEU A 185 -10.69 -21.21 4.26
C LEU A 185 -11.86 -22.08 3.81
N ASP A 186 -12.67 -21.60 2.87
CA ASP A 186 -13.80 -22.36 2.31
C ASP A 186 -13.29 -23.64 1.60
N LYS A 187 -12.18 -23.54 0.86
CA LYS A 187 -11.56 -24.72 0.24
C LYS A 187 -11.02 -25.70 1.28
N ALA A 188 -10.49 -25.21 2.40
CA ALA A 188 -10.06 -26.07 3.50
C ALA A 188 -11.25 -26.83 4.13
N ASP A 189 -12.38 -26.16 4.32
CA ASP A 189 -13.62 -26.78 4.80
C ASP A 189 -14.11 -27.87 3.82
N GLU A 190 -14.14 -27.58 2.51
CA GLU A 190 -14.49 -28.56 1.47
C GLU A 190 -13.58 -29.79 1.47
N MET A 191 -12.29 -29.59 1.75
CA MET A 191 -11.29 -30.67 1.83
C MET A 191 -11.28 -31.39 3.18
N GLY A 192 -12.07 -30.96 4.16
CA GLY A 192 -12.05 -31.49 5.53
C GLY A 192 -10.73 -31.23 6.26
N VAL A 193 -10.03 -30.15 5.93
CA VAL A 193 -8.74 -29.75 6.52
C VAL A 193 -8.93 -28.56 7.44
N THR A 194 -8.50 -28.67 8.69
CA THR A 194 -8.43 -27.53 9.61
C THR A 194 -7.08 -26.82 9.46
N LEU A 195 -7.11 -25.52 9.15
CA LEU A 195 -5.90 -24.68 9.05
C LEU A 195 -5.54 -24.04 10.40
N GLY A 196 -4.24 -23.87 10.65
CA GLY A 196 -3.71 -23.26 11.88
C GLY A 196 -3.69 -21.73 11.90
N ILE A 197 -4.33 -21.08 10.91
CA ILE A 197 -4.32 -19.62 10.76
C ILE A 197 -5.14 -18.99 11.88
N THR A 198 -4.52 -18.12 12.67
CA THR A 198 -5.21 -17.35 13.73
C THR A 198 -5.02 -15.84 13.60
N ARG A 199 -4.15 -15.41 12.69
CA ARG A 199 -3.83 -14.00 12.38
C ARG A 199 -3.82 -13.79 10.88
N ALA A 200 -4.35 -12.65 10.42
CA ALA A 200 -4.33 -12.26 9.03
C ALA A 200 -3.94 -10.79 8.87
N ALA A 201 -2.88 -10.55 8.08
CA ALA A 201 -2.43 -9.23 7.68
C ALA A 201 -2.87 -8.99 6.23
N VAL A 202 -3.92 -8.17 6.02
CA VAL A 202 -4.52 -8.01 4.70
C VAL A 202 -4.29 -6.63 4.09
N GLY A 203 -4.30 -6.57 2.76
CA GLY A 203 -4.13 -5.34 1.99
C GLY A 203 -4.59 -5.50 0.55
N GLY A 204 -4.42 -4.46 -0.28
CA GLY A 204 -4.74 -4.52 -1.72
C GLY A 204 -6.23 -4.45 -2.07
N GLY A 205 -7.12 -4.99 -1.25
CA GLY A 205 -8.58 -4.86 -1.34
C GLY A 205 -9.20 -4.35 -0.04
N ALA A 206 -10.50 -4.00 -0.06
CA ALA A 206 -11.21 -3.52 1.13
C ALA A 206 -11.60 -4.67 2.07
N LEU A 207 -11.35 -4.53 3.38
CA LEU A 207 -11.81 -5.48 4.39
C LEU A 207 -13.19 -5.03 4.92
N PHE A 208 -14.24 -5.62 4.36
CA PHE A 208 -15.61 -5.28 4.74
C PHE A 208 -15.97 -5.81 6.14
N PRO A 209 -16.89 -5.15 6.87
CA PRO A 209 -17.34 -5.61 8.19
C PRO A 209 -17.87 -7.05 8.21
N SER A 210 -18.58 -7.49 7.16
CA SER A 210 -19.07 -8.86 6.98
C SER A 210 -17.92 -9.87 7.00
N LEU A 211 -16.93 -9.65 6.15
CA LEU A 211 -15.77 -10.52 6.00
C LEU A 211 -14.90 -10.53 7.27
N ARG A 212 -14.73 -9.37 7.91
CA ARG A 212 -14.04 -9.29 9.21
C ARG A 212 -14.75 -10.10 10.28
N LYS A 213 -16.08 -10.03 10.35
CA LYS A 213 -16.87 -10.81 11.30
C LYS A 213 -16.72 -12.31 11.03
N GLU A 214 -16.76 -12.74 9.78
CA GLU A 214 -16.56 -14.15 9.40
C GLU A 214 -15.22 -14.68 9.90
N TYR A 215 -14.14 -13.90 9.75
CA TYR A 215 -12.83 -14.28 10.28
C TYR A 215 -12.78 -14.32 11.80
N ALA A 216 -13.40 -13.33 12.47
CA ALA A 216 -13.49 -13.32 13.92
C ALA A 216 -14.26 -14.52 14.47
N ASP A 217 -15.35 -14.93 13.81
CA ASP A 217 -16.15 -16.12 14.17
C ASP A 217 -15.32 -17.42 14.03
N ARG A 218 -14.34 -17.43 13.12
CA ARG A 218 -13.34 -18.52 12.97
C ARG A 218 -12.13 -18.37 13.92
N GLY A 219 -12.11 -17.37 14.81
CA GLY A 219 -11.00 -17.11 15.74
C GLY A 219 -9.78 -16.43 15.10
N ILE A 220 -9.94 -15.84 13.92
CA ILE A 220 -8.88 -15.17 13.16
C ILE A 220 -8.95 -13.66 13.40
N LEU A 221 -7.90 -13.10 14.00
CA LEU A 221 -7.71 -11.65 14.02
C LEU A 221 -7.25 -11.18 12.64
N CYS A 222 -8.14 -10.53 11.90
CA CYS A 222 -7.85 -9.95 10.60
C CYS A 222 -7.74 -8.43 10.70
N LEU A 223 -6.57 -7.88 10.37
CA LEU A 223 -6.28 -6.45 10.36
C LEU A 223 -5.78 -6.02 8.97
N GLN A 224 -6.10 -4.79 8.59
CA GLN A 224 -5.80 -4.25 7.26
C GLN A 224 -4.71 -3.16 7.29
N CYS A 225 -3.88 -3.11 6.25
CA CYS A 225 -3.05 -1.95 5.95
C CYS A 225 -3.49 -1.23 4.67
N TYR A 226 -3.14 0.05 4.60
CA TYR A 226 -3.14 0.85 3.39
C TYR A 226 -1.69 1.02 2.91
N ALA A 227 -1.40 0.45 1.75
CA ALA A 227 -0.09 0.43 1.13
C ALA A 227 -0.21 0.61 -0.39
N THR A 228 0.85 1.12 -1.03
CA THR A 228 0.96 1.21 -2.49
C THR A 228 2.27 0.60 -2.96
N ALA A 229 2.35 0.25 -4.25
CA ALA A 229 3.56 -0.26 -4.88
C ALA A 229 4.74 0.73 -4.80
N ASP A 230 4.46 2.02 -4.82
CA ASP A 230 5.49 3.07 -4.83
C ASP A 230 6.02 3.38 -3.41
N LEU A 231 5.13 3.32 -2.42
CA LEU A 231 5.44 3.78 -1.07
C LEU A 231 5.70 2.62 -0.11
N GLY A 232 5.11 1.45 -0.30
CA GLY A 232 4.98 0.44 0.77
C GLY A 232 3.88 0.82 1.76
N ASN A 233 4.06 0.48 3.03
CA ASN A 233 3.10 0.78 4.09
C ASN A 233 2.94 2.29 4.31
N ILE A 234 1.70 2.78 4.32
CA ILE A 234 1.35 4.18 4.60
C ILE A 234 0.65 4.28 5.95
N ALA A 235 -0.33 3.41 6.19
CA ALA A 235 -1.08 3.36 7.44
C ALA A 235 -1.60 1.95 7.69
N TYR A 236 -1.85 1.59 8.95
CA TYR A 236 -2.27 0.24 9.31
C TYR A 236 -3.20 0.20 10.52
N GLU A 237 -4.08 -0.79 10.55
CA GLU A 237 -4.94 -1.06 11.70
C GLU A 237 -4.15 -1.69 12.86
N SER A 238 -4.66 -1.50 14.07
CA SER A 238 -4.25 -2.27 15.26
C SER A 238 -5.43 -3.08 15.78
N GLN A 239 -5.21 -3.87 16.84
CA GLN A 239 -6.30 -4.60 17.52
C GLN A 239 -7.45 -3.70 17.99
N ALA A 240 -7.22 -2.39 18.17
CA ALA A 240 -8.30 -1.46 18.51
C ALA A 240 -9.33 -1.29 17.37
N GLN A 241 -8.95 -1.52 16.11
CA GLN A 241 -9.82 -1.38 14.92
C GLN A 241 -10.51 0.00 14.80
N GLU A 242 -9.90 1.02 15.41
CA GLU A 242 -10.35 2.41 15.42
C GLU A 242 -9.55 3.21 14.38
N GLY A 243 -9.74 2.91 13.09
CA GLY A 243 -9.01 3.54 11.98
C GLY A 243 -7.56 3.05 11.80
N MET A 244 -6.90 3.58 10.77
CA MET A 244 -5.53 3.21 10.39
C MET A 244 -4.52 4.24 10.89
N ILE A 245 -3.52 3.78 11.63
CA ILE A 245 -2.44 4.58 12.20
C ILE A 245 -1.38 4.79 11.14
N VAL A 246 -1.02 6.04 10.86
CA VAL A 246 0.02 6.38 9.88
C VAL A 246 1.37 5.82 10.34
N ASP A 247 2.14 5.26 9.41
CA ASP A 247 3.47 4.74 9.70
C ASP A 247 4.47 5.87 10.00
N GLU A 248 5.44 5.63 10.88
CA GLU A 248 6.39 6.66 11.33
C GLU A 248 7.44 7.06 10.28
N GLY A 249 7.57 6.30 9.18
CA GLY A 249 8.48 6.60 8.07
C GLY A 249 7.82 7.34 6.89
N VAL A 250 6.58 7.80 7.04
CA VAL A 250 5.88 8.63 6.06
C VAL A 250 5.19 9.81 6.74
N ILE A 251 4.91 10.84 5.95
CA ILE A 251 4.07 11.97 6.33
C ILE A 251 2.86 11.95 5.40
N VAL A 252 1.66 12.00 5.98
CA VAL A 252 0.39 11.96 5.25
C VAL A 252 -0.31 13.30 5.37
N GLU A 253 -0.70 13.84 4.23
CA GLU A 253 -1.59 14.99 4.08
C GLU A 253 -2.91 14.50 3.47
N ILE A 254 -4.03 15.09 3.86
CA ILE A 254 -5.31 14.96 3.14
C ILE A 254 -5.56 16.30 2.45
N VAL A 255 -5.64 16.28 1.12
CA VAL A 255 -5.71 17.49 0.30
C VAL A 255 -6.96 17.52 -0.57
N THR A 256 -7.34 18.71 -1.01
CA THR A 256 -8.40 18.88 -2.01
C THR A 256 -7.94 18.22 -3.32
N PRO A 257 -8.70 17.25 -3.86
CA PRO A 257 -8.35 16.59 -5.11
C PRO A 257 -8.10 17.61 -6.23
N GLY A 258 -7.03 17.43 -6.97
CA GLY A 258 -6.67 18.30 -8.09
C GLY A 258 -5.83 19.55 -7.71
N THR A 259 -5.93 20.10 -6.50
CA THR A 259 -5.17 21.32 -6.12
C THR A 259 -3.89 21.03 -5.34
N GLY A 260 -3.97 20.14 -4.34
CA GLY A 260 -2.89 19.90 -3.38
C GLY A 260 -2.98 20.74 -2.10
N ASP A 261 -4.05 21.50 -1.90
CA ASP A 261 -4.25 22.28 -0.66
C ASP A 261 -4.83 21.39 0.45
N PRO A 262 -4.26 21.38 1.68
CA PRO A 262 -4.81 20.61 2.79
C PRO A 262 -6.28 20.93 3.07
N VAL A 263 -7.07 19.89 3.34
CA VAL A 263 -8.47 20.05 3.81
C VAL A 263 -8.52 20.26 5.32
N ALA A 264 -9.68 20.71 5.83
CA ALA A 264 -9.87 20.79 7.28
C ALA A 264 -9.89 19.39 7.92
N PRO A 265 -9.48 19.24 9.20
CA PRO A 265 -9.54 17.97 9.91
C PRO A 265 -10.92 17.28 9.79
N GLY A 266 -10.92 15.97 9.54
CA GLY A 266 -12.15 15.18 9.35
C GLY A 266 -12.80 15.26 7.97
N GLN A 267 -12.43 16.22 7.11
CA GLN A 267 -12.92 16.28 5.73
C GLN A 267 -12.27 15.20 4.85
N VAL A 268 -13.04 14.71 3.89
CA VAL A 268 -12.58 13.73 2.90
C VAL A 268 -11.78 14.46 1.82
N GLY A 269 -10.61 13.93 1.48
CA GLY A 269 -9.75 14.43 0.41
C GLY A 269 -8.80 13.35 -0.10
N GLU A 270 -7.96 13.73 -1.07
CA GLU A 270 -6.93 12.88 -1.66
C GLU A 270 -5.79 12.66 -0.67
N VAL A 271 -5.33 11.41 -0.54
CA VAL A 271 -4.15 11.08 0.26
C VAL A 271 -2.90 11.48 -0.52
N VAL A 272 -2.14 12.39 0.07
CA VAL A 272 -0.80 12.79 -0.39
C VAL A 272 0.23 12.32 0.62
N VAL A 273 1.28 11.67 0.15
CA VAL A 273 2.29 11.05 1.02
C VAL A 273 3.68 11.56 0.67
N THR A 274 4.44 11.95 1.69
CA THR A 274 5.89 12.14 1.57
C THR A 274 6.58 11.00 2.30
N THR A 275 7.36 10.19 1.58
CA THR A 275 8.15 9.11 2.19
C THR A 275 9.50 9.61 2.68
N LEU A 276 9.97 9.08 3.80
CA LEU A 276 11.33 9.32 4.32
C LEU A 276 12.34 8.26 3.83
N ASN A 277 11.98 7.46 2.82
CA ASN A 277 12.88 6.51 2.17
C ASN A 277 13.98 7.26 1.37
N PRO A 278 15.28 7.09 1.72
CA PRO A 278 16.39 7.73 0.99
C PRO A 278 16.48 7.35 -0.48
N ASP A 279 16.06 6.12 -0.83
CA ASP A 279 16.38 5.52 -2.12
C ASP A 279 15.40 5.93 -3.21
N TYR A 280 14.15 6.18 -2.80
CA TYR A 280 13.04 6.56 -3.66
C TYR A 280 12.25 7.72 -3.00
N PRO A 281 12.83 8.94 -2.96
CA PRO A 281 12.28 10.06 -2.20
C PRO A 281 11.08 10.68 -2.91
N LEU A 282 9.91 10.04 -2.80
CA LEU A 282 8.64 10.58 -3.29
C LEU A 282 8.11 11.67 -2.34
N ILE A 283 8.18 12.92 -2.79
CA ILE A 283 7.71 14.12 -2.11
C ILE A 283 6.29 14.48 -2.58
N ARG A 284 5.39 14.70 -1.63
CA ARG A 284 3.96 15.01 -1.84
C ARG A 284 3.35 14.17 -2.97
N PHE A 285 3.50 12.86 -2.85
CA PHE A 285 3.01 11.91 -3.81
C PHE A 285 1.51 11.66 -3.63
N ALA A 286 0.71 12.17 -4.56
CA ALA A 286 -0.72 11.93 -4.64
C ALA A 286 -1.00 10.51 -5.13
N THR A 287 -1.64 9.71 -4.26
CA THR A 287 -1.90 8.28 -4.55
C THR A 287 -3.13 8.07 -5.44
N GLY A 288 -4.01 9.07 -5.53
CA GLY A 288 -5.33 8.98 -6.15
C GLY A 288 -6.40 8.28 -5.30
N ASP A 289 -6.09 7.89 -4.07
CA ASP A 289 -7.04 7.32 -3.11
C ASP A 289 -7.60 8.43 -2.19
N LEU A 290 -8.85 8.29 -1.74
CA LEU A 290 -9.49 9.22 -0.81
C LEU A 290 -9.46 8.70 0.63
N SER A 291 -9.28 9.61 1.60
CA SER A 291 -9.41 9.33 3.03
C SER A 291 -9.74 10.60 3.82
N ALA A 292 -9.80 10.49 5.14
CA ALA A 292 -9.94 11.61 6.07
C ALA A 292 -9.14 11.34 7.34
N VAL A 293 -8.56 12.40 7.93
CA VAL A 293 -7.92 12.34 9.25
C VAL A 293 -8.96 12.05 10.33
N MET A 294 -8.59 11.23 11.30
CA MET A 294 -9.35 10.98 12.52
C MET A 294 -8.72 11.70 13.71
N GLU A 295 -9.56 12.33 14.52
CA GLU A 295 -9.12 13.02 15.73
C GLU A 295 -8.78 12.05 16.87
N GLY A 296 -7.87 12.46 17.74
CA GLY A 296 -7.53 11.73 18.95
C GLY A 296 -6.56 10.57 18.76
N ILE A 297 -5.91 10.21 19.87
CA ILE A 297 -4.93 9.13 19.96
C ILE A 297 -5.63 7.76 19.87
N SER A 298 -4.97 6.78 19.25
CA SER A 298 -5.51 5.42 19.19
C SER A 298 -5.64 4.81 20.60
N PRO A 299 -6.74 4.10 20.91
CA PRO A 299 -6.87 3.36 22.17
C PRO A 299 -5.77 2.30 22.38
N CYS A 300 -5.09 1.85 21.32
CA CYS A 300 -3.96 0.93 21.44
C CYS A 300 -2.69 1.59 22.05
N GLY A 301 -2.69 2.91 22.23
CA GLY A 301 -1.58 3.70 22.78
C GLY A 301 -0.58 4.19 21.73
N ARG A 302 -0.77 3.85 20.44
CA ARG A 302 0.01 4.43 19.35
C ARG A 302 -0.38 5.88 19.14
N THR A 303 0.60 6.77 19.01
CA THR A 303 0.41 8.23 19.11
C THR A 303 0.44 8.96 17.77
N ASN A 304 0.63 8.26 16.66
CA ASN A 304 0.61 8.89 15.34
C ASN A 304 -0.82 9.21 14.90
N THR A 305 -0.93 10.11 13.91
CA THR A 305 -2.18 10.45 13.25
C THR A 305 -2.88 9.18 12.74
N ARG A 306 -4.21 9.18 12.84
CA ARG A 306 -5.05 8.15 12.26
C ARG A 306 -5.79 8.67 11.04
N ILE A 307 -6.03 7.81 10.08
CA ILE A 307 -6.92 8.05 8.94
C ILE A 307 -8.04 7.00 8.93
N LYS A 308 -9.18 7.32 8.32
CA LYS A 308 -10.32 6.39 8.22
C LYS A 308 -10.04 5.14 7.38
N GLY A 309 -8.94 5.14 6.62
CA GLY A 309 -8.63 4.12 5.62
C GLY A 309 -9.12 4.52 4.23
N TRP A 310 -9.24 3.55 3.32
CA TRP A 310 -9.65 3.82 1.95
C TRP A 310 -11.14 4.16 1.85
N MET A 311 -11.46 5.32 1.24
CA MET A 311 -12.83 5.83 1.09
C MET A 311 -13.25 6.03 -0.38
N GLY A 312 -12.53 5.41 -1.32
CA GLY A 312 -12.77 5.57 -2.76
C GLY A 312 -11.57 6.16 -3.49
N ARG A 313 -11.81 6.63 -4.71
CA ARG A 313 -10.80 7.14 -5.64
C ARG A 313 -11.09 8.59 -6.01
N ALA A 314 -10.03 9.39 -6.13
CA ALA A 314 -10.08 10.76 -6.59
C ALA A 314 -10.14 10.85 -8.13
N ASP A 315 -9.80 9.77 -8.83
CA ASP A 315 -9.79 9.63 -10.28
C ASP A 315 -10.74 8.51 -10.77
N GLN A 316 -10.82 8.29 -12.09
CA GLN A 316 -11.64 7.24 -12.70
C GLN A 316 -11.03 5.82 -12.64
N THR A 317 -9.89 5.66 -11.96
CA THR A 317 -9.25 4.35 -11.81
C THR A 317 -9.99 3.54 -10.74
N THR A 318 -10.17 2.23 -10.93
CA THR A 318 -10.74 1.34 -9.91
C THR A 318 -9.77 0.24 -9.49
N LYS A 319 -10.04 -0.46 -8.39
CA LYS A 319 -9.32 -1.67 -7.96
C LYS A 319 -10.23 -2.89 -8.15
N ILE A 320 -9.71 -3.94 -8.79
CA ILE A 320 -10.40 -5.21 -8.96
C ILE A 320 -9.40 -6.31 -8.57
N LYS A 321 -9.73 -7.12 -7.57
CA LYS A 321 -8.86 -8.21 -7.07
C LYS A 321 -7.44 -7.72 -6.75
N GLY A 322 -7.36 -6.57 -6.08
CA GLY A 322 -6.08 -5.95 -5.68
C GLY A 322 -5.31 -5.21 -6.78
N MET A 323 -5.78 -5.22 -8.03
CA MET A 323 -5.10 -4.61 -9.17
C MET A 323 -5.80 -3.35 -9.65
N PHE A 324 -5.00 -2.33 -10.04
CA PHE A 324 -5.54 -1.11 -10.62
C PHE A 324 -5.98 -1.34 -12.07
N VAL A 325 -7.21 -0.91 -12.38
CA VAL A 325 -7.76 -0.83 -13.75
C VAL A 325 -7.94 0.65 -14.10
N ARG A 326 -7.22 1.11 -15.12
CA ARG A 326 -7.13 2.53 -15.53
C ARG A 326 -7.78 2.80 -16.89
N PRO A 327 -8.34 4.01 -17.12
CA PRO A 327 -8.91 4.38 -18.43
C PRO A 327 -7.94 4.21 -19.60
N GLU A 328 -6.65 4.48 -19.42
CA GLU A 328 -5.64 4.36 -20.49
C GLU A 328 -5.43 2.91 -20.93
N GLN A 329 -5.62 1.94 -20.03
CA GLN A 329 -5.55 0.52 -20.37
C GLN A 329 -6.75 0.10 -21.23
N VAL A 330 -7.93 0.65 -20.95
CA VAL A 330 -9.13 0.44 -21.78
C VAL A 330 -8.94 1.08 -23.15
N ALA A 331 -8.38 2.29 -23.22
CA ALA A 331 -8.03 2.93 -24.48
C ALA A 331 -7.00 2.13 -25.29
N GLN A 332 -5.99 1.55 -24.63
CA GLN A 332 -5.02 0.66 -25.28
C GLN A 332 -5.65 -0.63 -25.81
N LEU A 333 -6.63 -1.20 -25.10
CA LEU A 333 -7.41 -2.35 -25.59
C LEU A 333 -8.16 -1.97 -26.87
N VAL A 334 -8.91 -0.86 -26.85
CA VAL A 334 -9.64 -0.36 -28.03
C VAL A 334 -8.69 -0.13 -29.21
N ALA A 335 -7.54 0.49 -28.97
CA ALA A 335 -6.56 0.79 -30.02
C ALA A 335 -5.91 -0.45 -30.66
N LYS A 336 -5.90 -1.61 -29.98
CA LYS A 336 -5.33 -2.86 -30.51
C LYS A 336 -6.26 -3.59 -31.48
N HIS A 337 -7.54 -3.26 -31.49
CA HIS A 337 -8.58 -3.98 -32.21
C HIS A 337 -9.39 -3.00 -33.06
N ALA A 338 -9.13 -2.96 -34.38
CA ALA A 338 -9.76 -2.01 -35.28
C ALA A 338 -11.28 -2.15 -35.35
N GLU A 339 -11.79 -3.33 -35.04
CA GLU A 339 -13.21 -3.66 -34.97
C GLU A 339 -13.92 -3.01 -33.76
N ILE A 340 -13.20 -2.66 -32.70
CA ILE A 340 -13.79 -2.08 -31.48
C ILE A 340 -13.99 -0.57 -31.66
N SER A 341 -15.24 -0.11 -31.62
CA SER A 341 -15.57 1.32 -31.66
C SER A 341 -15.54 1.96 -30.27
N ARG A 342 -16.02 1.24 -29.24
CA ARG A 342 -16.04 1.70 -27.84
C ARG A 342 -15.88 0.53 -26.89
N ALA A 343 -15.30 0.80 -25.72
CA ALA A 343 -15.28 -0.15 -24.62
C ALA A 343 -15.69 0.55 -23.31
N ARG A 344 -16.41 -0.19 -22.46
CA ARG A 344 -16.74 0.20 -21.09
C ARG A 344 -16.35 -0.93 -20.17
N VAL A 345 -15.59 -0.62 -19.13
CA VAL A 345 -15.32 -1.56 -18.04
C VAL A 345 -16.24 -1.22 -16.88
N ILE A 346 -17.00 -2.20 -16.42
CA ILE A 346 -17.90 -2.10 -15.27
C ILE A 346 -17.32 -3.00 -14.18
N ALA A 347 -16.96 -2.40 -13.05
CA ALA A 347 -16.62 -3.14 -11.84
C ALA A 347 -17.89 -3.33 -11.00
N THR A 348 -18.25 -4.58 -10.73
CA THR A 348 -19.36 -4.95 -9.84
C THR A 348 -18.85 -5.87 -8.73
N ARG A 349 -19.73 -6.22 -7.79
CA ARG A 349 -19.47 -7.27 -6.80
C ARG A 349 -20.55 -8.33 -6.88
N GLU A 350 -20.14 -9.59 -6.80
CA GLU A 350 -21.02 -10.75 -6.61
C GLU A 350 -20.64 -11.41 -5.28
N GLY A 351 -21.49 -11.20 -4.26
CA GLY A 351 -21.13 -11.53 -2.88
C GLY A 351 -19.95 -10.69 -2.40
N GLU A 352 -18.88 -11.34 -1.96
CA GLU A 352 -17.65 -10.69 -1.47
C GLU A 352 -16.52 -10.63 -2.53
N MET A 353 -16.77 -11.05 -3.76
CA MET A 353 -15.78 -11.06 -4.83
C MET A 353 -15.95 -9.89 -5.81
N ASP A 354 -14.83 -9.30 -6.22
CA ASP A 354 -14.80 -8.31 -7.30
C ASP A 354 -15.01 -8.98 -8.67
N VAL A 355 -15.91 -8.43 -9.48
CA VAL A 355 -16.22 -8.87 -10.84
C VAL A 355 -15.95 -7.73 -11.83
N MET A 356 -15.26 -8.04 -12.93
CA MET A 356 -15.00 -7.10 -14.01
C MET A 356 -15.75 -7.53 -15.26
N THR A 357 -16.69 -6.70 -15.70
CA THR A 357 -17.41 -6.87 -16.97
C THR A 357 -16.86 -5.88 -17.98
N VAL A 358 -16.32 -6.38 -19.09
CA VAL A 358 -15.87 -5.55 -20.22
C VAL A 358 -16.95 -5.59 -21.30
N GLN A 359 -17.64 -4.47 -21.50
CA GLN A 359 -18.61 -4.29 -22.58
C GLN A 359 -17.92 -3.64 -23.77
N ILE A 360 -18.09 -4.22 -24.95
CA ILE A 360 -17.44 -3.80 -26.19
C ILE A 360 -18.54 -3.49 -27.22
N GLU A 361 -18.47 -2.31 -27.82
CA GLU A 361 -19.20 -1.96 -29.04
C GLU A 361 -18.22 -2.17 -30.20
N ALA A 362 -18.56 -3.05 -31.15
CA ALA A 362 -17.71 -3.39 -32.28
C ALA A 362 -18.50 -3.39 -33.60
N ALA A 363 -17.81 -3.17 -34.72
CA ALA A 363 -18.38 -3.33 -36.05
C ALA A 363 -18.51 -4.84 -36.36
N GLY A 364 -19.66 -5.43 -36.03
CA GLY A 364 -19.97 -6.85 -36.23
C GLY A 364 -21.29 -7.22 -35.59
#